data_AF-A0A7J4S5B2-F1
#
_entry.id   AF-A0A7J4S5B2-F1
#
_cell.length_a   1.000
_cell.length_b   1.000
_cell.length_c   1.000
_cell.angle_alpha   90.00
_cell.angle_beta   90.00
_cell.angle_gamma   90.00
#
_symmetry.space_group_name_H-M   'P 1'
#
loop_
_entity.id
_entity.type
_entity.pdbx_description
1 polymer ?
#
loop_
_entity_poly.entity_id
_entity_poly.type
_entity_poly.pdbx_seq_one_letter_code
_entity_poly.pdbx_strand_id
1 'polypeptide(L)'
;MVRDVPFAESLGLAVLHWRSTDEGLFLKVRGHQEEVRLVSRCGRCHWIVHEKFASGGPTLVVTCHACNEQMTYALEGGGSAR
;
A
#
# COMPACT_ATOMS: atom_id res chain seq x y z
N MET A 1 -7.33 7.70 -14.30
CA MET A 1 -8.10 8.07 -13.10
C MET A 1 -7.67 7.15 -11.97
N VAL A 2 -7.18 7.64 -10.83
CA VAL A 2 -6.73 6.72 -9.76
C VAL A 2 -7.90 5.90 -9.25
N ARG A 3 -7.74 4.58 -9.27
CA ARG A 3 -8.75 3.63 -8.78
C ARG A 3 -8.60 3.41 -7.29
N ASP A 4 -9.72 3.49 -6.57
CA ASP A 4 -9.79 3.04 -5.18
C ASP A 4 -9.83 1.51 -5.10
N VAL A 5 -9.00 0.95 -4.23
CA VAL A 5 -8.94 -0.47 -3.92
C VAL A 5 -9.18 -0.66 -2.43
N PRO A 6 -10.30 -1.31 -2.03
CA PRO A 6 -10.54 -1.68 -0.65
C PRO A 6 -9.43 -2.57 -0.12
N PHE A 7 -9.04 -2.34 1.14
CA PHE A 7 -7.97 -3.09 1.79
C PHE A 7 -8.20 -4.61 1.74
N ALA A 8 -9.45 -5.04 1.96
CA ALA A 8 -9.87 -6.44 1.88
C ALA A 8 -9.68 -7.08 0.48
N GLU A 9 -9.74 -6.28 -0.59
CA GLU A 9 -9.56 -6.73 -1.98
C GLU A 9 -8.10 -6.62 -2.44
N SER A 10 -7.23 -6.03 -1.62
CA SER A 10 -5.82 -5.76 -1.98
C SER A 10 -4.87 -6.94 -1.71
N LEU A 11 -5.37 -8.06 -1.16
CA LEU A 11 -4.53 -9.20 -0.82
C LEU A 11 -3.82 -9.75 -2.08
N GLY A 12 -2.51 -9.95 -1.97
CA GLY A 12 -1.70 -10.55 -3.04
C GLY A 12 -1.19 -9.57 -4.11
N LEU A 13 -1.44 -8.27 -3.99
CA LEU A 13 -0.83 -7.28 -4.88
C LEU A 13 0.70 -7.31 -4.75
N ALA A 14 1.38 -7.27 -5.89
CA ALA A 14 2.82 -7.05 -5.97
C ALA A 14 3.08 -5.56 -6.22
N VAL A 15 3.66 -4.89 -5.23
CA VAL A 15 3.89 -3.45 -5.24
C VAL A 15 5.25 -3.14 -5.86
N LEU A 16 5.24 -2.31 -6.90
CA LEU A 16 6.45 -1.81 -7.56
C LEU A 16 6.97 -0.54 -6.89
N HIS A 17 6.06 0.32 -6.45
CA HIS A 17 6.37 1.60 -5.80
C HIS A 17 5.17 2.05 -4.95
N TRP A 18 5.41 2.89 -3.94
CA TRP A 18 4.36 3.49 -3.13
C TRP A 18 4.70 4.94 -2.79
N ARG A 19 3.64 5.73 -2.57
CA ARG A 19 3.72 7.08 -2.02
C ARG A 19 2.57 7.32 -1.06
N SER A 20 2.86 7.97 0.05
CA SER A 20 1.85 8.48 0.97
C SER A 20 1.71 9.98 0.75
N THR A 21 0.49 10.49 0.81
CA THR A 21 0.16 11.92 0.72
C THR A 21 -1.04 12.20 1.62
N ASP A 22 -1.42 13.47 1.76
CA ASP A 22 -2.64 13.86 2.49
C ASP A 22 -3.92 13.25 1.90
N GLU A 23 -3.92 12.90 0.62
CA GLU A 23 -5.05 12.26 -0.06
C GLU A 23 -5.14 10.74 0.19
N GLY A 24 -4.08 10.14 0.75
CA GLY A 24 -4.00 8.72 1.10
C GLY A 24 -2.73 8.03 0.61
N LEU A 25 -2.78 6.69 0.62
CA LEU A 25 -1.68 5.82 0.21
C LEU A 25 -1.94 5.29 -1.19
N PHE A 26 -0.99 5.55 -2.08
CA PHE A 26 -1.05 5.17 -3.48
C PHE A 26 0.01 4.10 -3.77
N LEU A 27 -0.40 3.04 -4.47
CA LEU A 27 0.45 1.93 -4.85
C LEU A 27 0.54 1.84 -6.38
N LYS A 28 1.76 1.75 -6.90
CA LYS A 28 2.00 1.26 -8.25
C LYS A 28 2.10 -0.26 -8.18
N VAL A 29 1.15 -0.94 -8.83
CA VAL A 29 1.01 -2.40 -8.76
C VAL A 29 1.46 -3.03 -10.08
N ARG A 30 2.12 -4.19 -10.02
CA ARG A 30 2.48 -4.96 -11.21
C ARG A 30 1.23 -5.30 -12.04
N GLY A 31 1.31 -5.03 -13.34
CA GLY A 31 0.20 -5.30 -14.28
C GLY A 31 -0.88 -4.22 -14.31
N HIS A 32 -0.83 -3.22 -13.42
CA HIS A 32 -1.69 -2.05 -13.46
C HIS A 32 -0.98 -0.91 -14.19
N GLN A 33 -1.69 -0.23 -15.09
CA GLN A 33 -1.14 0.93 -15.81
C GLN A 33 -1.09 2.20 -14.96
N GLU A 34 -2.11 2.39 -14.12
CA GLU A 34 -2.23 3.53 -13.20
C GLU A 34 -1.99 3.10 -11.75
N GLU A 35 -1.68 4.08 -10.90
CA GLU A 35 -1.66 3.86 -9.45
C GLU A 35 -3.06 3.53 -8.93
N VAL A 36 -3.10 2.78 -7.83
CA VAL A 36 -4.32 2.54 -7.05
C VAL A 36 -4.21 3.23 -5.70
N ARG A 37 -5.31 3.77 -5.19
CA ARG A 37 -5.39 4.31 -3.84
C ARG A 37 -5.99 3.28 -2.89
N LEU A 38 -5.30 2.99 -1.80
CA LEU A 38 -5.82 2.08 -0.79
C LEU A 38 -6.88 2.75 0.07
N VAL A 39 -7.96 2.01 0.34
CA VAL A 39 -9.07 2.45 1.19
C VAL A 39 -9.27 1.46 2.32
N SER A 40 -9.11 1.91 3.56
CA SER A 40 -9.44 1.09 4.74
C SER A 40 -10.94 0.97 4.93
N ARG A 41 -11.40 -0.12 5.55
CA ARG A 41 -12.81 -0.30 5.94
C ARG A 41 -13.37 0.83 6.82
N CYS A 42 -12.52 1.54 7.56
CA CYS A 42 -12.94 2.66 8.41
C CYS A 42 -13.08 3.99 7.63
N GLY A 43 -12.75 4.01 6.33
CA GLY A 43 -12.80 5.19 5.48
C GLY A 43 -11.74 6.25 5.76
N ARG A 44 -10.84 6.04 6.74
CA ARG A 44 -9.75 6.98 7.03
C ARG A 44 -8.50 6.67 6.20
N CYS A 45 -7.83 7.73 5.76
CA CYS A 45 -6.66 7.67 4.88
C CYS A 45 -5.31 7.86 5.62
N HIS A 46 -5.26 7.61 6.93
CA HIS A 46 -4.02 7.74 7.71
C HIS A 46 -3.33 6.38 7.80
N TRP A 47 -2.15 6.28 7.18
CA TRP A 47 -1.41 5.04 6.99
C TRP A 47 -0.05 5.07 7.67
N ILE A 48 0.30 3.97 8.32
CA ILE A 48 1.66 3.64 8.74
C ILE A 48 2.20 2.67 7.70
N VAL A 49 3.36 2.98 7.12
CA VAL A 49 3.97 2.20 6.05
C VAL A 49 5.41 1.84 6.41
N HIS A 50 5.73 0.55 6.36
CA HIS A 50 7.07 0.04 6.65
C HIS A 50 7.56 -0.86 5.53
N GLU A 51 8.74 -0.57 4.99
CA GLU A 51 9.48 -1.50 4.15
C GLU A 51 10.30 -2.44 5.05
N LYS A 52 10.16 -3.75 4.84
CA LYS A 52 10.96 -4.78 5.52
C LYS A 52 11.74 -5.58 4.51
N PHE A 53 13.05 -5.69 4.72
CA PHE A 53 13.95 -6.47 3.88
C PHE A 53 14.38 -7.72 4.65
N ALA A 54 13.81 -8.87 4.30
CA ALA A 54 14.13 -10.16 4.90
C ALA A 54 14.67 -11.13 3.84
N SER A 55 15.14 -12.31 4.27
CA SER A 55 15.69 -13.34 3.38
C SER A 55 14.74 -13.85 2.29
N GLY A 56 13.42 -13.61 2.42
CA GLY A 56 12.40 -13.92 1.41
C GLY A 56 12.10 -12.79 0.41
N GLY A 57 12.83 -11.67 0.47
CA GLY A 57 12.63 -10.49 -0.37
C GLY A 57 12.06 -9.28 0.38
N PRO A 58 11.96 -8.12 -0.30
CA PRO A 58 11.38 -6.91 0.29
C PRO A 58 9.86 -7.08 0.43
N THR A 59 9.32 -6.55 1.51
CA THR A 59 7.87 -6.51 1.76
C THR A 59 7.46 -5.12 2.22
N LEU A 60 6.23 -4.74 1.88
CA LEU A 60 5.60 -3.51 2.32
C LEU A 60 4.51 -3.87 3.34
N VAL A 61 4.69 -3.45 4.59
CA VAL A 61 3.67 -3.59 5.64
C VAL A 61 2.92 -2.27 5.74
N VAL A 62 1.62 -2.32 5.51
CA VAL A 62 0.73 -1.16 5.57
C VAL A 62 -0.28 -1.38 6.68
N THR A 63 -0.43 -0.39 7.55
CA THR A 63 -1.40 -0.42 8.65
C THR A 63 -2.23 0.85 8.65
N CYS A 64 -3.56 0.72 8.69
CA CYS A 64 -4.42 1.87 8.95
C CYS A 64 -4.25 2.30 10.41
N HIS A 65 -3.83 3.55 10.64
CA HIS A 65 -3.59 4.06 11.99
C HIS A 65 -4.88 4.12 12.84
N ALA A 66 -6.04 4.25 12.21
CA ALA A 66 -7.30 4.47 12.93
C ALA A 66 -7.99 3.17 13.39
N CYS A 67 -7.93 2.10 12.59
CA CYS A 67 -8.63 0.85 12.89
C CYS A 67 -7.71 -0.37 12.97
N ASN A 68 -6.39 -0.16 12.88
CA ASN A 68 -5.34 -1.18 12.98
C ASN A 68 -5.47 -2.34 11.98
N GLU A 69 -6.18 -2.11 10.87
CA GLU A 69 -6.22 -3.07 9.77
C GLU A 69 -4.83 -3.07 9.09
N GLN A 70 -4.25 -4.25 8.90
CA GLN A 70 -2.88 -4.41 8.42
C GLN A 70 -2.81 -5.40 7.26
N MET A 71 -2.00 -5.08 6.26
CA MET A 71 -1.71 -5.94 5.11
C MET A 71 -0.21 -5.93 4.83
N THR A 72 0.28 -7.05 4.33
CA THR A 72 1.67 -7.17 3.84
C THR A 72 1.64 -7.47 2.36
N TYR A 73 2.40 -6.71 1.59
CA TYR A 73 2.56 -6.88 0.14
C TYR A 73 3.99 -7.31 -0.19
N ALA A 74 4.15 -8.05 -1.28
CA ALA A 74 5.46 -8.20 -1.90
C ALA A 74 5.90 -6.84 -2.47
N LEU A 75 7.16 -6.46 -2.25
CA LEU A 75 7.71 -5.19 -2.71
C LEU A 75 8.87 -5.47 -3.67
N GLU A 76 8.74 -4.97 -4.89
CA GLU A 76 9.65 -5.26 -6.00
C GLU A 76 10.47 -4.04 -6.42
N GLY A 77 10.22 -2.88 -5.80
CA GLY A 77 10.98 -1.64 -5.92
C GLY A 77 10.83 -0.79 -4.66
N GLY A 78 11.75 0.14 -4.38
CA GLY A 78 11.71 0.98 -3.17
C GLY A 78 10.70 2.14 -3.27
N GLY A 79 10.24 2.65 -2.13
CA GLY A 79 9.34 3.80 -2.01
C GLY A 79 9.88 4.96 -1.19
N SER A 80 9.15 6.08 -1.20
CA SER A 80 9.51 7.30 -0.47
C SER A 80 8.26 7.90 0.17
N ALA A 81 8.32 8.13 1.48
CA ALA A 81 7.42 9.07 2.15
C ALA A 81 7.89 10.49 1.82
N ARG A 82 6.96 11.36 1.41
CA ARG A 82 7.19 12.80 1.26
C ARG A 82 6.22 13.55 2.14
#